data_AF-A0A9W6KDY8-F1
#
_entry.id   AF-A0A9W6KDY8-F1
#
_cell.length_a   1.000
_cell.length_b   1.000
_cell.length_c   1.000
_cell.angle_alpha   90.00
_cell.angle_beta   90.00
_cell.angle_gamma   90.00
#
_symmetry.space_group_name_H-M   'P 1'
#
loop_
_entity.id
_entity.type
_entity.pdbx_description
1 polymer ?
#
loop_
_entity_poly.entity_id
_entity_poly.type
_entity_poly.pdbx_seq_one_letter_code
_entity_poly.pdbx_strand_id
1 'polypeptide(L)'
;MPTPLSTPTILRILQTQEVIPPTAEPTRRGMRWSTTTGLEHLMWLSKSADGALQLLLNTGDAKFAPLFREYGRFATRIRRQGNLLAVWPSKKDQADLEKLKNEAETALRFIRDRADLCDVMLEQEDLLYRGQWYAELGLFSYPTRLVKTLILAEDLGNQTLIEDARRRIHSGIATAPNGDEVDVLRSSREVAKEYGKILGRPIDVG
;
A
#
# COMPACT_ATOMS: atom_id res chain seq x y z
N MET A 1 -32.11 18.13 -7.44
CA MET A 1 -31.10 17.05 -7.25
C MET A 1 -30.24 17.40 -6.05
N PRO A 2 -29.89 16.44 -5.17
CA PRO A 2 -29.00 16.70 -4.05
C PRO A 2 -27.59 17.06 -4.55
N THR A 3 -26.96 18.06 -3.94
CA THR A 3 -25.60 18.49 -4.29
C THR A 3 -24.58 17.45 -3.81
N PRO A 4 -23.73 16.91 -4.71
CA PRO A 4 -22.68 15.97 -4.32
C PRO A 4 -21.69 16.64 -3.36
N LEU A 5 -21.19 15.88 -2.38
CA LEU A 5 -20.11 16.34 -1.51
C LEU A 5 -18.79 16.43 -2.29
N SER A 6 -17.92 17.38 -1.94
CA SER A 6 -16.57 17.40 -2.49
C SER A 6 -15.69 16.31 -1.87
N THR A 7 -14.65 15.83 -2.58
CA THR A 7 -13.66 14.89 -2.02
C THR A 7 -13.09 15.36 -0.68
N PRO A 8 -12.61 16.62 -0.52
CA PRO A 8 -12.15 17.11 0.78
C PRO A 8 -13.20 17.04 1.88
N THR A 9 -14.47 17.29 1.55
CA THR A 9 -15.58 17.20 2.52
C THR A 9 -15.76 15.76 2.99
N ILE A 10 -15.75 14.80 2.06
CA ILE A 10 -15.90 13.38 2.41
C ILE A 10 -14.72 12.89 3.28
N LEU A 11 -13.48 13.25 2.92
CA LEU A 11 -12.31 12.88 3.72
C LEU A 11 -12.34 13.48 5.13
N ARG A 12 -12.86 14.71 5.29
CA ARG A 12 -13.09 15.32 6.61
C ARG A 12 -14.18 14.61 7.41
N ILE A 13 -15.24 14.12 6.74
CA ILE A 13 -16.27 13.30 7.39
C ILE A 13 -15.63 12.01 7.92
N LEU A 14 -14.84 11.30 7.11
CA LEU A 14 -14.11 10.10 7.54
C LEU A 14 -13.14 10.38 8.70
N GLN A 15 -12.55 11.58 8.73
CA GLN A 15 -11.71 12.02 9.85
C GLN A 15 -12.52 12.29 11.12
N THR A 16 -13.70 12.89 11.00
CA THR A 16 -14.62 13.13 12.13
C THR A 16 -15.22 11.82 12.65
N GLN A 17 -15.35 10.82 11.80
CA GLN A 17 -15.76 9.45 12.14
C GLN A 17 -14.59 8.56 12.62
N GLU A 18 -13.41 9.15 12.84
CA GLU A 18 -12.20 8.48 13.37
C GLU A 18 -11.61 7.36 12.49
N VAL A 19 -12.05 7.23 11.23
CA VAL A 19 -11.43 6.31 10.25
C VAL A 19 -10.06 6.84 9.81
N ILE A 20 -9.98 8.15 9.60
CA ILE A 20 -8.73 8.87 9.34
C ILE A 20 -8.37 9.60 10.64
N PRO A 21 -7.14 9.50 11.17
CA PRO A 21 -6.82 10.15 12.42
C PRO A 21 -6.81 11.69 12.27
N PRO A 22 -7.04 12.43 13.37
CA PRO A 22 -6.98 13.89 13.37
C PRO A 22 -5.59 14.43 13.00
N THR A 23 -4.54 13.62 13.16
CA THR A 23 -3.15 13.94 12.76
C THR A 23 -2.90 13.83 11.26
N ALA A 24 -3.88 13.39 10.47
CA ALA A 24 -3.71 13.26 9.03
C ALA A 24 -3.52 14.62 8.34
N GLU A 25 -2.53 14.67 7.47
CA GLU A 25 -2.15 15.85 6.70
C GLU A 25 -2.80 15.80 5.30
N PRO A 26 -3.42 16.90 4.84
CA PRO A 26 -3.91 16.97 3.48
C PRO A 26 -2.75 17.01 2.48
N THR A 27 -2.94 16.32 1.36
CA THR A 27 -2.03 16.29 0.21
C THR A 27 -2.80 16.69 -1.05
N ARG A 28 -2.11 16.89 -2.17
CA ARG A 28 -2.77 17.12 -3.46
C ARG A 28 -3.73 15.98 -3.85
N ARG A 29 -3.46 14.74 -3.40
CA ARG A 29 -4.25 13.55 -3.78
C ARG A 29 -5.33 13.19 -2.78
N GLY A 30 -5.09 13.35 -1.48
CA GLY A 30 -6.01 12.97 -0.41
C GLY A 30 -5.43 13.25 0.98
N MET A 31 -5.69 12.39 1.96
CA MET A 31 -5.16 12.52 3.33
C MET A 31 -4.04 11.52 3.60
N ARG A 32 -2.96 11.95 4.25
CA ARG A 32 -1.80 11.13 4.60
C ARG A 32 -1.58 11.12 6.12
N TRP A 33 -1.23 9.98 6.68
CA TRP A 33 -0.86 9.88 8.09
C TRP A 33 0.06 8.69 8.35
N SER A 34 0.76 8.73 9.48
CA SER A 34 1.50 7.59 10.01
C SER A 34 0.78 6.99 11.21
N THR A 35 0.87 5.67 11.36
CA THR A 35 0.34 4.95 12.51
C THR A 35 1.40 4.81 13.60
N THR A 36 0.97 4.55 14.83
CA THR A 36 1.86 4.18 15.93
C THR A 36 2.60 2.85 15.68
N THR A 37 2.05 1.99 14.83
CA THR A 37 2.68 0.74 14.40
C THR A 37 3.77 0.94 13.34
N GLY A 38 4.04 2.18 12.91
CA GLY A 38 5.10 2.51 11.94
C GLY A 38 4.71 2.37 10.47
N LEU A 39 3.41 2.21 10.18
CA LEU A 39 2.89 2.30 8.81
C LEU A 39 2.67 3.76 8.42
N GLU A 40 2.73 4.04 7.12
CA GLU A 40 2.22 5.27 6.52
C GLU A 40 1.12 4.94 5.52
N HIS A 41 0.02 5.68 5.61
CA HIS A 41 -1.12 5.58 4.72
C HIS A 41 -1.29 6.88 3.91
N LEU A 42 -1.72 6.74 2.67
CA LEU A 42 -2.29 7.82 1.86
C LEU A 42 -3.61 7.33 1.28
N MET A 43 -4.71 7.92 1.74
CA MET A 43 -6.06 7.59 1.30
C MET A 43 -6.63 8.72 0.45
N TRP A 44 -7.27 8.37 -0.67
CA TRP A 44 -8.00 9.33 -1.50
C TRP A 44 -9.21 8.70 -2.17
N LEU A 45 -10.06 9.58 -2.69
CA LEU A 45 -11.24 9.21 -3.46
C LEU A 45 -11.04 9.59 -4.92
N SER A 46 -11.51 8.76 -5.83
CA SER A 46 -11.60 9.09 -7.25
C SER A 46 -12.97 8.73 -7.80
N LYS A 47 -13.27 9.31 -8.95
CA LYS A 47 -14.46 8.99 -9.74
C LYS A 47 -14.02 8.07 -10.88
N SER A 48 -14.68 6.93 -11.03
CA SER A 48 -14.50 6.06 -12.19
C SER A 48 -15.13 6.67 -13.45
N ALA A 49 -14.86 6.07 -14.61
CA ALA A 49 -15.36 6.56 -15.90
C ALA A 49 -16.89 6.61 -15.99
N ASP A 50 -17.58 5.65 -15.36
CA ASP A 50 -19.05 5.58 -15.23
C ASP A 50 -19.60 6.50 -14.13
N GLY A 51 -18.73 7.23 -13.43
CA GLY A 51 -19.10 8.22 -12.44
C GLY A 51 -19.25 7.71 -11.01
N ALA A 52 -18.98 6.43 -10.79
CA ALA A 52 -19.05 5.80 -9.48
C ALA A 52 -17.87 6.19 -8.57
N LEU A 53 -18.07 6.04 -7.25
CA LEU A 53 -17.05 6.34 -6.25
C LEU A 53 -16.05 5.19 -6.13
N GLN A 54 -14.76 5.53 -6.10
CA GLN A 54 -13.68 4.61 -5.78
C GLN A 54 -12.89 5.15 -4.59
N LEU A 55 -12.55 4.24 -3.66
CA LEU A 55 -11.63 4.50 -2.56
C LEU A 55 -10.28 3.87 -2.92
N LEU A 56 -9.21 4.63 -2.76
CA LEU A 56 -7.85 4.19 -2.99
C LEU A 56 -7.02 4.43 -1.73
N LEU A 57 -6.24 3.43 -1.38
CA LEU A 57 -5.34 3.47 -0.23
C LEU A 57 -3.96 3.03 -0.69
N ASN A 58 -2.96 3.84 -0.44
CA ASN A 58 -1.57 3.39 -0.47
C ASN A 58 -1.11 3.16 0.97
N THR A 59 -0.40 2.05 1.18
CA THR A 59 0.23 1.72 2.46
C THR A 59 1.71 1.42 2.25
N GLY A 60 2.53 1.84 3.19
CA GLY A 60 3.95 1.53 3.23
C GLY A 60 4.50 1.69 4.64
N ASP A 61 5.80 1.55 4.77
CA ASP A 61 6.50 1.78 6.03
C ASP A 61 6.88 3.27 6.17
N ALA A 62 6.62 3.86 7.34
CA ALA A 62 6.81 5.28 7.59
C ALA A 62 8.29 5.70 7.56
N LYS A 63 9.23 4.79 7.86
CA LYS A 63 10.68 5.03 7.76
C LYS A 63 11.11 5.07 6.30
N PHE A 64 10.54 4.20 5.47
CA PHE A 64 10.87 4.11 4.04
C PHE A 64 10.28 5.26 3.23
N ALA A 65 9.08 5.71 3.56
CA ALA A 65 8.36 6.71 2.80
C ALA A 65 9.11 8.04 2.51
N PRO A 66 9.86 8.64 3.46
CA PRO A 66 10.71 9.79 3.15
C PRO A 66 11.98 9.39 2.39
N LEU A 67 12.61 8.27 2.75
CA LEU A 67 13.91 7.83 2.22
C LEU A 67 13.84 7.38 0.76
N PHE A 68 12.72 6.80 0.34
CA PHE A 68 12.53 6.21 -0.98
C PHE A 68 11.47 6.96 -1.81
N ARG A 69 11.30 8.25 -1.55
CA ARG A 69 10.30 9.07 -2.26
C ARG A 69 10.47 9.00 -3.79
N GLU A 70 11.71 8.95 -4.27
CA GLU A 70 12.07 8.85 -5.70
C GLU A 70 11.84 7.44 -6.29
N TYR A 71 11.79 6.42 -5.44
CA TYR A 71 11.69 5.00 -5.81
C TYR A 71 10.31 4.39 -5.45
N GLY A 72 9.30 5.26 -5.28
CA GLY A 72 7.98 4.86 -4.80
C GLY A 72 7.88 4.91 -3.28
N ARG A 73 7.27 6.01 -2.78
CA ARG A 73 7.01 6.29 -1.37
C ARG A 73 6.26 5.18 -0.64
N PHE A 74 5.29 4.58 -1.30
CA PHE A 74 4.43 3.54 -0.73
C PHE A 74 4.78 2.20 -1.36
N ALA A 75 4.73 1.16 -0.54
CA ALA A 75 5.04 -0.19 -0.98
C ALA A 75 3.88 -0.83 -1.74
N THR A 76 2.64 -0.52 -1.35
CA THR A 76 1.48 -1.23 -1.86
C THR A 76 0.32 -0.28 -2.12
N ARG A 77 -0.32 -0.41 -3.28
CA ARG A 77 -1.61 0.23 -3.57
C ARG A 77 -2.72 -0.78 -3.36
N ILE A 78 -3.65 -0.46 -2.47
CA ILE A 78 -4.81 -1.26 -2.11
C ILE A 78 -6.05 -0.68 -2.79
N ARG A 79 -6.82 -1.56 -3.44
CA ARG A 79 -8.02 -1.21 -4.19
C ARG A 79 -9.13 -2.22 -3.94
N ARG A 80 -10.36 -1.79 -4.17
CA ARG A 80 -11.53 -2.66 -4.15
C ARG A 80 -11.81 -3.20 -5.55
N GLN A 81 -12.22 -4.45 -5.64
CA GLN A 81 -12.83 -5.00 -6.84
C GLN A 81 -14.18 -4.32 -7.07
N GLY A 82 -14.35 -3.73 -8.26
CA GLY A 82 -15.55 -2.97 -8.60
C GLY A 82 -15.68 -1.62 -7.88
N ASN A 83 -16.81 -0.96 -8.12
CA ASN A 83 -17.08 0.37 -7.57
C ASN A 83 -17.67 0.27 -6.16
N LEU A 84 -17.39 1.28 -5.34
CA LEU A 84 -17.87 1.34 -3.97
C LEU A 84 -19.35 1.72 -3.89
N LEU A 85 -19.68 2.82 -4.57
CA LEU A 85 -21.03 3.39 -4.67
C LEU A 85 -21.29 3.75 -6.12
N ALA A 86 -22.50 3.44 -6.60
CA ALA A 86 -22.92 3.78 -7.96
C ALA A 86 -23.00 5.31 -8.17
N VAL A 87 -23.31 6.06 -7.11
CA VAL A 87 -23.46 7.51 -7.13
C VAL A 87 -22.57 8.14 -6.06
N TRP A 88 -22.11 9.35 -6.32
CA TRP A 88 -21.30 10.12 -5.39
C TRP A 88 -22.12 10.60 -4.19
N PRO A 89 -21.65 10.45 -2.93
CA PRO A 89 -22.42 10.80 -1.74
C PRO A 89 -22.86 12.26 -1.72
N SER A 90 -24.06 12.51 -1.19
CA SER A 90 -24.56 13.84 -0.86
C SER A 90 -24.74 13.98 0.65
N LYS A 91 -24.83 15.22 1.16
CA LYS A 91 -25.00 15.47 2.62
C LYS A 91 -26.26 14.81 3.22
N LYS A 92 -27.25 14.46 2.40
CA LYS A 92 -28.51 13.86 2.85
C LYS A 92 -28.47 12.33 2.89
N ASP A 93 -27.43 11.71 2.35
CA ASP A 93 -27.34 10.26 2.22
C ASP A 93 -26.44 9.67 3.31
N GLN A 94 -27.03 9.46 4.48
CA GLN A 94 -26.29 8.91 5.62
C GLN A 94 -25.89 7.44 5.41
N ALA A 95 -26.67 6.67 4.65
CA ALA A 95 -26.38 5.27 4.38
C ALA A 95 -25.13 5.12 3.51
N ASP A 96 -24.99 5.96 2.48
CA ASP A 96 -23.79 5.99 1.64
C ASP A 96 -22.54 6.41 2.43
N LEU A 97 -22.66 7.37 3.34
CA LEU A 97 -21.55 7.79 4.21
C LEU A 97 -21.12 6.68 5.17
N GLU A 98 -22.06 5.97 5.78
CA GLU A 98 -21.74 4.85 6.68
C GLU A 98 -21.14 3.65 5.91
N LYS A 99 -21.63 3.38 4.69
CA LYS A 99 -21.04 2.37 3.81
C LYS A 99 -19.60 2.74 3.44
N LEU A 100 -19.34 4.00 3.08
CA LEU A 100 -17.99 4.47 2.78
C LEU A 100 -17.05 4.32 4.00
N LYS A 101 -17.53 4.66 5.20
CA LYS A 101 -16.79 4.47 6.45
C LYS A 101 -16.37 3.01 6.63
N ASN A 102 -17.32 2.07 6.57
CA ASN A 102 -17.06 0.63 6.74
C ASN A 102 -16.05 0.08 5.71
N GLU A 103 -16.14 0.56 4.47
CA GLU A 103 -15.25 0.13 3.40
C GLU A 103 -13.85 0.74 3.55
N ALA A 104 -13.74 1.98 4.05
CA ALA A 104 -12.46 2.58 4.40
C ALA A 104 -11.77 1.89 5.58
N GLU A 105 -12.52 1.52 6.62
CA GLU A 105 -11.99 0.70 7.72
C GLU A 105 -11.54 -0.69 7.24
N THR A 106 -12.28 -1.29 6.30
CA THR A 106 -11.92 -2.59 5.71
C THR A 106 -10.64 -2.49 4.89
N ALA A 107 -10.48 -1.44 4.09
CA ALA A 107 -9.25 -1.19 3.35
C ALA A 107 -8.04 -1.02 4.28
N LEU A 108 -8.20 -0.31 5.40
CA LEU A 108 -7.13 -0.11 6.39
C LEU A 108 -6.74 -1.41 7.10
N ARG A 109 -7.68 -2.35 7.30
CA ARG A 109 -7.40 -3.68 7.84
C ARG A 109 -6.70 -4.62 6.84
N PHE A 110 -6.55 -4.23 5.57
CA PHE A 110 -5.84 -5.06 4.58
C PHE A 110 -4.37 -5.25 4.96
N ILE A 111 -3.72 -4.23 5.54
CA ILE A 111 -2.37 -4.31 6.09
C ILE A 111 -2.41 -3.75 7.51
N ARG A 112 -2.37 -4.63 8.50
CA ARG A 112 -2.61 -4.26 9.91
C ARG A 112 -1.39 -3.65 10.57
N ASP A 113 -0.20 -4.14 10.22
CA ASP A 113 1.07 -3.74 10.81
C ASP A 113 2.22 -3.97 9.82
N ARG A 114 3.44 -3.71 10.30
CA ARG A 114 4.67 -3.83 9.50
C ARG A 114 5.00 -5.29 9.13
N ALA A 115 4.61 -6.27 9.93
CA ALA A 115 4.83 -7.68 9.61
C ALA A 115 3.86 -8.14 8.52
N ASP A 116 2.58 -7.77 8.61
CA ASP A 116 1.58 -8.01 7.56
C ASP A 116 1.97 -7.32 6.24
N LEU A 117 2.63 -6.14 6.32
CA LEU A 117 3.21 -5.49 5.14
C LEU A 117 4.33 -6.32 4.50
N CYS A 118 5.22 -6.92 5.32
CA CYS A 118 6.23 -7.85 4.82
C CYS A 118 5.60 -9.05 4.10
N ASP A 119 4.59 -9.67 4.70
CA ASP A 119 3.88 -10.82 4.11
C ASP A 119 3.29 -10.44 2.74
N VAL A 120 2.60 -9.30 2.65
CA VAL A 120 2.07 -8.78 1.37
C VAL A 120 3.18 -8.52 0.35
N MET A 121 4.32 -7.96 0.78
CA MET A 121 5.45 -7.66 -0.11
C MET A 121 6.22 -8.91 -0.56
N LEU A 122 6.10 -10.04 0.13
CA LEU A 122 6.72 -11.31 -0.25
C LEU A 122 5.97 -12.01 -1.40
N GLU A 123 4.72 -11.64 -1.65
CA GLU A 123 3.91 -12.27 -2.69
C GLU A 123 4.45 -12.00 -4.10
N GLN A 124 4.65 -13.05 -4.89
CA GLN A 124 5.15 -12.91 -6.27
C GLN A 124 4.03 -12.44 -7.23
N GLU A 125 2.77 -12.68 -6.88
CA GLU A 125 1.62 -12.35 -7.71
C GLU A 125 1.51 -10.84 -7.99
N ASP A 126 0.99 -10.49 -9.17
CA ASP A 126 0.73 -9.09 -9.52
C ASP A 126 -0.37 -8.47 -8.65
N LEU A 127 -1.36 -9.27 -8.25
CA LEU A 127 -2.53 -8.87 -7.48
C LEU A 127 -2.76 -9.86 -6.34
N LEU A 128 -2.63 -9.42 -5.09
CA LEU A 128 -2.99 -10.21 -3.91
C LEU A 128 -4.40 -9.84 -3.44
N TYR A 129 -5.32 -10.80 -3.39
CA TYR A 129 -6.71 -10.56 -2.95
C TYR A 129 -6.94 -10.95 -1.49
N ARG A 130 -7.70 -10.13 -0.76
CA ARG A 130 -8.31 -10.45 0.54
C ARG A 130 -9.78 -10.03 0.48
N GLY A 131 -10.65 -10.97 0.11
CA GLY A 131 -12.06 -10.70 -0.15
C GLY A 131 -12.25 -9.79 -1.37
N GLN A 132 -13.03 -8.71 -1.21
CA GLN A 132 -13.28 -7.71 -2.26
C GLN A 132 -12.15 -6.69 -2.42
N TRP A 133 -11.08 -6.78 -1.63
CA TRP A 133 -9.95 -5.87 -1.68
C TRP A 133 -8.72 -6.59 -2.22
N TYR A 134 -7.85 -5.86 -2.89
CA TYR A 134 -6.62 -6.39 -3.43
C TYR A 134 -5.48 -5.36 -3.41
N ALA A 135 -4.26 -5.88 -3.32
CA ALA A 135 -3.02 -5.13 -3.43
C ALA A 135 -2.47 -5.24 -4.85
N GLU A 136 -2.21 -4.11 -5.53
CA GLU A 136 -1.42 -4.04 -6.76
C GLU A 136 0.06 -4.07 -6.38
N LEU A 137 0.73 -5.17 -6.73
CA LEU A 137 2.12 -5.43 -6.39
C LEU A 137 3.02 -5.29 -7.61
N GLY A 138 2.61 -5.86 -8.76
CA GLY A 138 3.35 -5.81 -10.03
C GLY A 138 4.67 -6.58 -10.03
N LEU A 139 4.87 -7.44 -11.04
CA LEU A 139 6.03 -8.33 -11.14
C LEU A 139 7.36 -7.57 -11.11
N PHE A 140 7.49 -6.50 -11.92
CA PHE A 140 8.76 -5.78 -12.03
C PHE A 140 9.21 -5.11 -10.73
N SER A 141 8.30 -4.92 -9.76
CA SER A 141 8.65 -4.39 -8.44
C SER A 141 9.10 -5.49 -7.47
N TYR A 142 8.93 -6.77 -7.81
CA TYR A 142 9.14 -7.90 -6.89
C TYR A 142 10.54 -7.90 -6.27
N PRO A 143 11.65 -7.74 -7.00
CA PRO A 143 12.98 -7.62 -6.40
C PRO A 143 13.08 -6.45 -5.40
N THR A 144 12.48 -5.30 -5.74
CA THR A 144 12.45 -4.14 -4.85
C THR A 144 11.65 -4.42 -3.58
N ARG A 145 10.51 -5.12 -3.71
CA ARG A 145 9.68 -5.51 -2.57
C ARG A 145 10.41 -6.49 -1.66
N LEU A 146 11.11 -7.49 -2.20
CA LEU A 146 11.93 -8.42 -1.42
C LEU A 146 13.03 -7.69 -0.62
N VAL A 147 13.73 -6.74 -1.24
CA VAL A 147 14.74 -5.93 -0.53
C VAL A 147 14.10 -5.05 0.55
N LYS A 148 12.94 -4.43 0.27
CA LYS A 148 12.18 -3.69 1.30
C LYS A 148 11.74 -4.59 2.45
N THR A 149 11.25 -5.80 2.16
CA THR A 149 10.88 -6.80 3.17
C THR A 149 12.09 -7.18 4.00
N LEU A 150 13.25 -7.42 3.40
CA LEU A 150 14.47 -7.77 4.12
C LEU A 150 14.88 -6.67 5.12
N ILE A 151 14.96 -5.41 4.65
CA ILE A 151 15.30 -4.27 5.52
C ILE A 151 14.28 -4.12 6.66
N LEU A 152 12.99 -4.31 6.36
CA LEU A 152 11.91 -4.18 7.33
C LEU A 152 11.93 -5.33 8.35
N ALA A 153 12.17 -6.55 7.90
CA ALA A 153 12.27 -7.74 8.75
C ALA A 153 13.48 -7.65 9.70
N GLU A 154 14.62 -7.14 9.23
CA GLU A 154 15.78 -6.81 10.07
C GLU A 154 15.42 -5.79 11.15
N ASP A 155 14.72 -4.71 10.78
CA ASP A 155 14.30 -3.66 11.72
C ASP A 155 13.30 -4.19 12.77
N LEU A 156 12.48 -5.17 12.41
CA LEU A 156 11.56 -5.87 13.31
C LEU A 156 12.23 -6.97 14.15
N GLY A 157 13.47 -7.36 13.82
CA GLY A 157 14.13 -8.53 14.42
C GLY A 157 13.43 -9.86 14.13
N ASN A 158 12.68 -9.96 13.02
CA ASN A 158 11.93 -11.15 12.66
C ASN A 158 12.74 -12.08 11.76
N GLN A 159 13.41 -13.06 12.36
CA GLN A 159 14.30 -13.99 11.67
C GLN A 159 13.60 -14.82 10.59
N THR A 160 12.34 -15.24 10.82
CA THR A 160 11.57 -16.01 9.84
C THR A 160 11.32 -15.23 8.56
N LEU A 161 10.98 -13.93 8.67
CA LEU A 161 10.79 -13.06 7.52
C LEU A 161 12.11 -12.76 6.79
N ILE A 162 13.22 -12.61 7.53
CA ILE A 162 14.56 -12.42 6.95
C ILE A 162 14.93 -13.63 6.08
N GLU A 163 14.72 -14.84 6.61
CA GLU A 163 15.02 -16.10 5.91
C GLU A 163 14.11 -16.30 4.70
N ASP A 164 12.81 -16.00 4.80
CA ASP A 164 11.90 -16.11 3.65
C ASP A 164 12.26 -15.11 2.54
N ALA A 165 12.54 -13.85 2.89
CA ALA A 165 12.97 -12.85 1.92
C ALA A 165 14.25 -13.28 1.20
N ARG A 166 15.27 -13.74 1.94
CA ARG A 166 16.52 -14.24 1.36
C ARG A 166 16.30 -15.43 0.46
N ARG A 167 15.51 -16.42 0.90
CA ARG A 167 15.18 -17.60 0.09
C ARG A 167 14.52 -17.21 -1.23
N ARG A 168 13.57 -16.27 -1.21
CA ARG A 168 12.89 -15.78 -2.42
C ARG A 168 13.80 -14.95 -3.32
N ILE A 169 14.72 -14.17 -2.76
CA ILE A 169 15.74 -13.47 -3.55
C ILE A 169 16.58 -14.47 -4.37
N HIS A 170 16.84 -15.66 -3.82
CA HIS A 170 17.61 -16.73 -4.46
C HIS A 170 16.78 -17.68 -5.31
N SER A 171 15.49 -17.43 -5.54
CA SER A 171 14.64 -18.34 -6.32
C SER A 171 14.94 -18.36 -7.82
N GLY A 172 15.88 -17.52 -8.29
CA GLY A 172 16.28 -17.42 -9.69
C GLY A 172 15.38 -16.47 -10.47
N ILE A 173 14.45 -17.02 -11.26
CA ILE A 173 13.57 -16.25 -12.15
C ILE A 173 12.16 -16.20 -11.57
N ALA A 174 11.59 -15.00 -11.54
CA ALA A 174 10.16 -14.80 -11.31
C ALA A 174 9.46 -14.57 -12.66
N THR A 175 8.41 -15.34 -12.93
CA THR A 175 7.64 -15.27 -14.17
C THR A 175 6.22 -14.76 -13.88
N ALA A 176 5.73 -13.80 -14.67
CA ALA A 176 4.35 -13.33 -14.60
C ALA A 176 3.41 -14.23 -15.41
N PRO A 177 2.09 -14.15 -15.17
CA PRO A 177 1.10 -14.91 -15.94
C PRO A 177 1.12 -14.65 -17.47
N ASN A 178 1.65 -13.51 -17.90
CA ASN A 178 1.82 -13.14 -19.31
C ASN A 178 3.13 -13.65 -19.94
N GLY A 179 3.99 -14.34 -19.17
CA GLY A 179 5.27 -14.87 -19.62
C GLY A 179 6.47 -13.94 -19.43
N ASP A 180 6.29 -12.74 -18.89
CA ASP A 180 7.41 -11.85 -18.58
C ASP A 180 8.30 -12.44 -17.47
N GLU A 181 9.62 -12.32 -17.61
CA GLU A 181 10.60 -12.88 -16.69
C GLU A 181 11.46 -11.80 -16.03
N VAL A 182 11.78 -11.98 -14.76
CA VAL A 182 12.67 -11.13 -13.98
C VAL A 182 13.71 -11.98 -13.26
N ASP A 183 15.01 -11.69 -13.49
CA ASP A 183 16.11 -12.22 -12.67
C ASP A 183 16.06 -11.55 -11.30
N VAL A 184 15.59 -12.30 -10.31
CA VAL A 184 15.30 -11.78 -8.96
C VAL A 184 16.59 -11.43 -8.24
N LEU A 185 17.60 -12.30 -8.29
CA LEU A 185 18.84 -12.12 -7.55
C LEU A 185 19.63 -10.91 -8.07
N ARG A 186 19.82 -10.83 -9.39
CA ARG A 186 20.57 -9.72 -10.00
C ARG A 186 19.88 -8.38 -9.69
N SER A 187 18.57 -8.31 -9.91
CA SER A 187 17.80 -7.08 -9.68
C SER A 187 17.79 -6.70 -8.20
N SER A 188 17.68 -7.67 -7.29
CA SER A 188 17.72 -7.41 -5.84
C SER A 188 19.08 -6.87 -5.39
N ARG A 189 20.19 -7.35 -5.97
CA ARG A 189 21.53 -6.81 -5.70
C ARG A 189 21.68 -5.35 -6.15
N GLU A 190 21.14 -5.01 -7.31
CA GLU A 190 21.13 -3.64 -7.82
C GLU A 190 20.34 -2.72 -6.87
N VAL A 191 19.12 -3.11 -6.48
CA VAL A 191 18.28 -2.35 -5.53
C VAL A 191 18.94 -2.25 -4.15
N ALA A 192 19.49 -3.34 -3.62
CA ALA A 192 20.17 -3.35 -2.33
C ALA A 192 21.37 -2.41 -2.30
N LYS A 193 22.11 -2.27 -3.40
CA LYS A 193 23.19 -1.30 -3.53
C LYS A 193 22.69 0.13 -3.49
N GLU A 194 21.60 0.44 -4.20
CA GLU A 194 21.00 1.77 -4.18
C GLU A 194 20.46 2.13 -2.79
N TYR A 195 19.71 1.20 -2.20
CA TYR A 195 19.09 1.41 -0.89
C TYR A 195 20.12 1.47 0.22
N GLY A 196 21.20 0.69 0.12
CA GLY A 196 22.30 0.73 1.08
C GLY A 196 23.02 2.08 1.12
N LYS A 197 23.16 2.76 -0.04
CA LYS A 197 23.68 4.14 -0.08
C LYS A 197 22.77 5.11 0.66
N ILE A 198 21.45 5.00 0.46
CA ILE A 198 20.46 5.86 1.10
C ILE A 198 20.44 5.64 2.62
N LEU A 199 20.56 4.38 3.06
CA LEU A 199 20.55 4.01 4.47
C LEU A 199 21.90 4.19 5.17
N GLY A 200 22.98 4.46 4.42
CA GLY A 200 24.34 4.56 4.97
C GLY A 200 24.91 3.24 5.50
N ARG A 201 24.35 2.09 5.09
CA ARG A 201 24.81 0.75 5.48
C ARG A 201 24.61 -0.25 4.34
N PRO A 202 25.45 -1.28 4.21
CA PRO A 202 25.20 -2.35 3.25
C PRO A 202 23.92 -3.12 3.61
N ILE A 203 23.22 -3.62 2.59
CA ILE A 203 22.12 -4.57 2.72
C ILE A 203 22.60 -5.90 2.16
N ASP A 204 22.64 -6.92 3.00
CA ASP A 204 23.12 -8.25 2.64
C ASP A 204 21.97 -9.12 2.14
N VAL A 205 21.86 -9.19 0.82
CA VAL A 205 20.87 -10.01 0.12
C VAL A 205 21.31 -11.46 -0.10
N GLY A 206 22.55 -11.82 0.24
CA GLY A 206 23.22 -13.08 -0.12
C GLY A 206 23.94 -13.08 -1.47
#